data_AF-A0ABD3FI79-F1
#
_entry.id   AF-A0ABD3FI79-F1
#
_cell.length_a   1.000
_cell.length_b   1.000
_cell.length_c   1.000
_cell.angle_alpha   90.00
_cell.angle_beta   90.00
_cell.angle_gamma   90.00
#
_symmetry.space_group_name_H-M   'P 1'
#
loop_
_entity.id
_entity.type
_entity.pdbx_description
1 polymer ?
#
loop_
_entity_poly.entity_id
_entity_poly.type
_entity_poly.pdbx_seq_one_letter_code
_entity_poly.pdbx_strand_id
1 'polypeptide(L)'
;MHPIRGDAKAPTSFSEVEHQLGICEFPVPATGNCQVFAVAQALLETQFHQEPEQVCRLAASLKKGVQQVAELNWQMDFTWEARRSIVKRAYPRTKITKANSSKLLLQWFHQFADSPTDGITQLPKSLWGDNDTLRMMSKFLKKDIFILGQEGDGKWACIRHEFRTVSSKGGNYQTSKERL
;
A
#
# COMPACT_ATOMS: atom_id res chain seq x y z
N MET A 1 8.21 13.53 18.56
CA MET A 1 7.11 13.94 17.66
C MET A 1 6.89 15.43 17.91
N HIS A 2 7.51 16.30 17.11
CA HIS A 2 7.16 17.73 17.17
C HIS A 2 5.82 17.89 16.46
N PRO A 3 4.81 18.49 17.10
CA PRO A 3 3.58 18.84 16.39
C PRO A 3 3.96 19.80 15.27
N ILE A 4 3.32 19.67 14.11
CA ILE A 4 3.18 20.77 13.17
C ILE A 4 2.67 21.94 14.03
N ARG A 5 3.51 22.95 14.23
CA ARG A 5 3.24 24.06 15.15
C ARG A 5 1.83 24.58 14.85
N GLY A 6 1.02 24.77 15.89
CA GLY A 6 -0.41 25.12 15.79
C GLY A 6 -0.74 26.45 15.10
N ASP A 7 0.25 27.12 14.51
CA ASP A 7 0.14 28.37 13.77
C ASP A 7 0.63 28.27 12.31
N ALA A 8 1.05 27.09 11.85
CA ALA A 8 1.49 26.91 10.47
C ALA A 8 0.28 26.91 9.53
N LYS A 9 0.25 27.85 8.59
CA LYS A 9 -0.74 27.85 7.50
C LYS A 9 -0.71 26.49 6.79
N ALA A 10 -1.89 25.96 6.49
CA ALA A 10 -2.02 24.74 5.70
C ALA A 10 -1.23 24.90 4.38
N PRO A 11 -0.42 23.91 3.99
CA PRO A 11 0.34 23.99 2.75
C PRO A 11 -0.62 24.08 1.56
N THR A 12 -0.26 24.89 0.57
CA THR A 12 -1.02 25.17 -0.64
C THR A 12 -0.45 24.43 -1.86
N SER A 13 0.75 23.86 -1.74
CA SER A 13 1.43 23.06 -2.77
C SER A 13 2.22 21.91 -2.16
N PHE A 14 2.59 20.91 -2.97
CA PHE A 14 3.43 19.80 -2.49
C PHE A 14 4.82 20.28 -2.07
N SER A 15 5.37 21.27 -2.77
CA SER A 15 6.67 21.87 -2.40
C SER A 15 6.66 22.48 -1.00
N GLU A 16 5.53 23.08 -0.57
CA GLU A 16 5.38 23.54 0.81
C GLU A 16 5.28 22.39 1.81
N VAL A 17 4.64 21.27 1.43
CA VAL A 17 4.62 20.03 2.25
C VAL A 17 6.04 19.50 2.43
N GLU A 18 6.81 19.39 1.34
CA GLU A 18 8.21 18.96 1.33
C GLU A 18 9.06 19.80 2.28
N HIS A 19 8.98 21.12 2.13
CA HIS A 19 9.72 22.05 2.98
C HIS A 19 9.31 21.96 4.46
N GLN A 20 7.99 21.89 4.76
CA GLN A 20 7.50 21.83 6.15
C GLN A 20 7.86 20.51 6.85
N LEU A 21 7.86 19.39 6.13
CA LEU A 21 8.11 18.06 6.68
C LEU A 21 9.58 17.62 6.55
N GLY A 22 10.40 18.35 5.81
CA GLY A 22 11.78 17.95 5.50
C GLY A 22 11.84 16.68 4.64
N ILE A 23 10.88 16.52 3.72
CA ILE A 23 10.81 15.38 2.80
C ILE A 23 11.06 15.84 1.36
N CYS A 24 11.28 14.89 0.45
CA CYS A 24 11.40 15.15 -0.97
C CYS A 24 10.67 14.08 -1.79
N GLU A 25 10.10 14.47 -2.93
CA GLU A 25 9.47 13.60 -3.90
C GLU A 25 10.53 12.88 -4.72
N PHE A 26 10.41 11.56 -4.82
CA PHE A 26 11.15 10.80 -5.80
C PHE A 26 10.19 10.17 -6.81
N PRO A 27 10.25 10.57 -8.10
CA PRO A 27 9.34 10.08 -9.11
C PRO A 27 9.57 8.59 -9.40
N VAL A 28 8.47 7.89 -9.70
CA VAL A 28 8.45 6.48 -10.11
C VAL A 28 7.80 6.34 -11.50
N PRO A 29 8.15 5.30 -12.27
CA PRO A 29 7.47 5.02 -13.54
C PRO A 29 5.95 4.81 -13.36
N ALA A 30 5.16 5.40 -14.26
CA ALA A 30 3.71 5.26 -14.30
C ALA A 30 3.29 3.95 -14.99
N THR A 31 3.66 2.81 -14.39
CA THR A 31 3.42 1.46 -14.95
C THR A 31 2.35 0.65 -14.24
N GLY A 32 1.70 1.24 -13.23
CA GLY A 32 0.84 0.52 -12.28
C GLY A 32 1.60 -0.13 -11.12
N ASN A 33 2.94 -0.08 -11.15
CA ASN A 33 3.83 -0.48 -10.05
C ASN A 33 4.23 0.68 -9.13
N CYS A 34 3.72 1.89 -9.36
CA CYS A 34 4.12 3.11 -8.65
C CYS A 34 4.10 2.96 -7.12
N GLN A 35 3.06 2.32 -6.57
CA GLN A 35 2.94 2.09 -5.13
C GLN A 35 4.10 1.24 -4.57
N VAL A 36 4.44 0.12 -5.21
CA VAL A 36 5.51 -0.77 -4.73
C VAL A 36 6.90 -0.18 -4.98
N PHE A 37 7.07 0.60 -6.05
CA PHE A 37 8.32 1.32 -6.30
C PHE A 37 8.53 2.45 -5.28
N ALA A 38 7.50 3.20 -4.92
CA ALA A 38 7.60 4.25 -3.92
C ALA A 38 8.00 3.68 -2.55
N VAL A 39 7.41 2.56 -2.14
CA VAL A 39 7.79 1.87 -0.89
C VAL A 39 9.22 1.31 -0.98
N ALA A 40 9.60 0.71 -2.11
CA ALA A 40 10.95 0.18 -2.31
C ALA A 40 12.02 1.30 -2.24
N GLN A 41 11.78 2.44 -2.88
CA GLN A 41 12.68 3.59 -2.81
C GLN A 41 12.80 4.16 -1.40
N ALA A 42 11.68 4.25 -0.66
CA ALA A 42 11.71 4.69 0.73
C ALA A 42 12.52 3.74 1.64
N LEU A 43 12.51 2.43 1.35
CA LEU A 43 13.29 1.43 2.10
C LEU A 43 14.78 1.41 1.72
N LEU A 44 15.09 1.71 0.47
CA LEU A 44 16.47 1.72 -0.07
C LEU A 44 17.16 3.07 0.05
N GLU A 45 16.40 4.14 0.37
CA GLU A 45 16.88 5.53 0.38
C GLU A 45 17.54 5.94 -0.95
N THR A 46 16.99 5.46 -2.07
CA THR A 46 17.49 5.68 -3.44
C THR A 46 16.37 6.06 -4.40
N GLN A 47 16.70 6.70 -5.52
CA GLN A 47 15.75 7.04 -6.58
C GLN A 47 15.65 5.92 -7.63
N PHE A 48 14.48 5.75 -8.27
CA PHE A 48 14.30 4.71 -9.30
C PHE A 48 15.36 4.77 -10.40
N HIS A 49 15.68 5.96 -10.89
CA HIS A 49 16.62 6.14 -12.00
C HIS A 49 18.08 5.87 -11.63
N GLN A 50 18.41 5.92 -10.34
CA GLN A 50 19.75 5.64 -9.84
C GLN A 50 20.00 4.14 -9.77
N GLU A 51 19.04 3.39 -9.21
CA GLU A 51 19.18 1.96 -8.94
C GLU A 51 17.94 1.16 -9.40
N PRO A 52 17.56 1.21 -10.70
CA PRO A 52 16.29 0.68 -11.17
C PRO A 52 16.15 -0.83 -10.92
N GLU A 53 17.23 -1.60 -11.08
CA GLU A 53 17.21 -3.04 -10.86
C GLU A 53 17.02 -3.38 -9.37
N GLN A 54 17.65 -2.64 -8.47
CA GLN A 54 17.51 -2.87 -7.03
C GLN A 54 16.10 -2.52 -6.56
N VAL A 55 15.56 -1.39 -7.02
CA VAL A 55 14.18 -0.97 -6.74
C VAL A 55 13.19 -2.01 -7.28
N CYS A 56 13.35 -2.48 -8.53
CA CYS A 56 12.49 -3.50 -9.11
C CYS A 56 12.53 -4.83 -8.34
N ARG A 57 13.73 -5.29 -7.94
CA ARG A 57 13.89 -6.53 -7.16
C ARG A 57 13.22 -6.45 -5.79
N LEU A 58 13.41 -5.32 -5.08
CA LEU A 58 12.75 -5.12 -3.79
C LEU A 58 11.23 -5.00 -3.95
N ALA A 59 10.76 -4.26 -4.96
CA ALA A 59 9.33 -4.14 -5.25
C ALA A 59 8.67 -5.50 -5.56
N ALA A 60 9.35 -6.38 -6.31
CA ALA A 60 8.87 -7.74 -6.56
C ALA A 60 8.78 -8.54 -5.24
N SER A 61 9.79 -8.41 -4.37
CA SER A 61 9.79 -9.02 -3.04
C SER A 61 8.66 -8.48 -2.15
N LEU A 62 8.37 -7.17 -2.21
CA LEU A 62 7.25 -6.57 -1.49
C LEU A 62 5.91 -7.16 -1.94
N LYS A 63 5.69 -7.34 -3.25
CA LYS A 63 4.46 -7.96 -3.75
C LYS A 63 4.30 -9.40 -3.24
N LYS A 64 5.39 -10.17 -3.19
CA LYS A 64 5.40 -11.52 -2.60
C LYS A 64 5.11 -11.51 -1.11
N GLY A 65 5.67 -10.55 -0.37
CA GLY A 65 5.37 -10.35 1.05
C GLY A 65 3.89 -10.02 1.30
N VAL A 66 3.30 -9.16 0.46
CA VAL A 66 1.86 -8.85 0.49
C VAL A 66 1.00 -10.09 0.34
N GLN A 67 1.30 -10.93 -0.66
CA GLN A 67 0.60 -12.19 -0.89
C GLN A 67 0.68 -13.11 0.35
N GLN A 68 1.89 -13.32 0.88
CA GLN A 68 2.08 -14.19 2.04
C GLN A 68 1.30 -13.71 3.27
N VAL A 69 1.35 -12.40 3.57
CA VAL A 69 0.60 -11.83 4.71
C VAL A 69 -0.91 -11.99 4.51
N ALA A 70 -1.39 -11.72 3.29
CA ALA A 70 -2.81 -11.87 2.97
C ALA A 70 -3.28 -13.32 3.15
N GLU A 71 -2.51 -14.30 2.67
CA GLU A 71 -2.82 -15.73 2.85
C GLU A 71 -2.91 -16.15 4.32
N LEU A 72 -1.99 -15.67 5.16
CA LEU A 72 -1.93 -16.06 6.58
C LEU A 72 -3.13 -15.56 7.39
N ASN A 73 -3.65 -14.36 7.08
CA ASN A 73 -4.58 -13.65 7.97
C ASN A 73 -5.88 -13.20 7.29
N TRP A 74 -6.19 -13.70 6.08
CA TRP A 74 -7.32 -13.15 5.31
C TRP A 74 -8.64 -13.12 6.06
N GLN A 75 -8.89 -14.11 6.93
CA GLN A 75 -10.13 -14.21 7.72
C GLN A 75 -10.28 -13.05 8.71
N MET A 76 -9.17 -12.61 9.29
CA MET A 76 -9.16 -11.51 10.26
C MET A 76 -9.00 -10.15 9.59
N ASP A 77 -8.24 -10.09 8.50
CA ASP A 77 -7.92 -8.82 7.85
C ASP A 77 -9.03 -8.30 6.94
N PHE A 78 -9.81 -9.18 6.33
CA PHE A 78 -10.80 -8.81 5.32
C PHE A 78 -12.21 -9.30 5.66
N THR A 79 -13.06 -8.35 6.05
CA THR A 79 -14.51 -8.59 6.19
C THR A 79 -15.12 -9.03 4.86
N TRP A 80 -16.37 -9.50 4.88
CA TRP A 80 -17.10 -9.82 3.64
C TRP A 80 -17.16 -8.61 2.70
N GLU A 81 -17.44 -7.43 3.23
CA GLU A 81 -17.57 -6.17 2.49
C GLU A 81 -16.23 -5.77 1.87
N ALA A 82 -15.13 -5.86 2.64
CA ALA A 82 -13.78 -5.58 2.15
C ALA A 82 -13.40 -6.54 1.01
N ARG A 83 -13.58 -7.85 1.21
CA ARG A 83 -13.34 -8.87 0.16
C ARG A 83 -14.13 -8.57 -1.09
N ARG A 84 -15.43 -8.28 -0.96
CA ARG A 84 -16.30 -7.96 -2.09
C ARG A 84 -15.84 -6.71 -2.83
N SER A 85 -15.41 -5.67 -2.12
CA SER A 85 -14.92 -4.43 -2.72
C SER A 85 -13.67 -4.67 -3.58
N ILE A 86 -12.66 -5.32 -2.99
CA ILE A 86 -11.39 -5.67 -3.65
C ILE A 86 -11.65 -6.53 -4.89
N VAL A 87 -12.42 -7.61 -4.72
CA VAL A 87 -12.71 -8.55 -5.80
C VAL A 87 -13.53 -7.88 -6.91
N LYS A 88 -14.43 -6.93 -6.60
CA LYS A 88 -15.20 -6.20 -7.62
C LYS A 88 -14.32 -5.26 -8.43
N ARG A 89 -13.32 -4.64 -7.81
CA ARG A 89 -12.29 -3.83 -8.50
C ARG A 89 -11.44 -4.70 -9.44
N ALA A 90 -11.01 -5.86 -8.96
CA ALA A 90 -10.16 -6.79 -9.73
C ALA A 90 -10.93 -7.50 -10.86
N TYR A 91 -12.17 -7.91 -10.61
CA TYR A 91 -12.98 -8.74 -11.50
C TYR A 91 -14.39 -8.17 -11.66
N PRO A 92 -14.56 -7.02 -12.34
CA PRO A 92 -15.83 -6.26 -12.36
C PRO A 92 -17.03 -7.02 -12.94
N ARG A 93 -16.78 -8.06 -13.75
CA ARG A 93 -17.82 -8.89 -14.39
C ARG A 93 -18.11 -10.20 -13.64
N THR A 94 -17.36 -10.50 -12.59
CA THR A 94 -17.49 -11.78 -11.85
C THR A 94 -18.59 -11.67 -10.80
N LYS A 95 -19.45 -12.70 -10.70
CA LYS A 95 -20.44 -12.80 -9.61
C LYS A 95 -19.73 -13.15 -8.30
N ILE A 96 -19.79 -12.23 -7.33
CA ILE A 96 -19.15 -12.39 -6.02
C ILE A 96 -20.18 -12.83 -4.98
N THR A 97 -19.92 -13.95 -4.31
CA THR A 97 -20.74 -14.50 -3.24
C THR A 97 -19.90 -14.71 -1.98
N LYS A 98 -20.54 -14.80 -0.80
CA LYS A 98 -19.83 -15.07 0.47
C LYS A 98 -18.95 -16.31 0.36
N ALA A 99 -19.44 -17.34 -0.33
CA ALA A 99 -18.74 -18.60 -0.52
C ALA A 99 -17.49 -18.51 -1.41
N ASN A 100 -17.47 -17.64 -2.44
CA ASN A 100 -16.33 -17.58 -3.38
C ASN A 100 -15.36 -16.42 -3.14
N SER A 101 -15.72 -15.43 -2.33
CA SER A 101 -14.93 -14.21 -2.16
C SER A 101 -13.53 -14.41 -1.57
N SER A 102 -13.33 -15.36 -0.66
CA SER A 102 -11.99 -15.65 -0.12
C SER A 102 -11.08 -16.21 -1.21
N LYS A 103 -11.58 -17.19 -1.98
CA LYS A 103 -10.85 -17.76 -3.12
C LYS A 103 -10.49 -16.68 -4.14
N LEU A 104 -11.44 -15.83 -4.52
CA LEU A 104 -11.21 -14.77 -5.50
C LEU A 104 -10.25 -13.69 -4.97
N LEU A 105 -10.33 -13.35 -3.67
CA LEU A 105 -9.39 -12.43 -3.03
C LEU A 105 -7.97 -12.99 -3.07
N LEU A 106 -7.77 -14.24 -2.62
CA LEU A 106 -6.45 -14.87 -2.61
C LEU A 106 -5.91 -15.02 -4.03
N GLN A 107 -6.75 -15.41 -4.98
CA GLN A 107 -6.39 -15.44 -6.39
C GLN A 107 -5.91 -14.07 -6.88
N TRP A 108 -6.56 -12.98 -6.49
CA TRP A 108 -6.10 -11.64 -6.83
C TRP A 108 -4.74 -11.31 -6.22
N PHE A 109 -4.50 -11.65 -4.94
CA PHE A 109 -3.19 -11.44 -4.32
C PHE A 109 -2.08 -12.25 -5.00
N HIS A 110 -2.36 -13.48 -5.44
CA HIS A 110 -1.43 -14.26 -6.28
C HIS A 110 -1.14 -13.53 -7.60
N GLN A 111 -2.16 -13.10 -8.33
CA GLN A 111 -1.98 -12.39 -9.59
C GLN A 111 -1.23 -11.06 -9.43
N PHE A 112 -1.51 -10.33 -8.35
CA PHE A 112 -0.76 -9.14 -7.96
C PHE A 112 0.72 -9.48 -7.75
N ALA A 113 1.02 -10.53 -6.98
CA ALA A 113 2.39 -10.96 -6.70
C ALA A 113 3.16 -11.53 -7.88
N ASP A 114 2.47 -12.17 -8.83
CA ASP A 114 3.06 -12.72 -10.04
C ASP A 114 3.14 -11.71 -11.19
N SER A 115 2.52 -10.53 -11.04
CA SER A 115 2.55 -9.51 -12.08
C SER A 115 3.96 -8.94 -12.31
N PRO A 116 4.32 -8.61 -13.56
CA PRO A 116 5.60 -7.98 -13.88
C PRO A 116 5.90 -6.76 -13.01
N THR A 117 7.15 -6.65 -12.57
CA THR A 117 7.62 -5.58 -11.67
C THR A 117 8.85 -4.87 -12.23
N ASP A 118 8.89 -4.75 -13.56
CA ASP A 118 9.88 -3.96 -14.25
C ASP A 118 9.38 -2.50 -14.45
N GLY A 119 10.30 -1.61 -14.78
CA GLY A 119 10.04 -0.18 -14.95
C GLY A 119 9.31 0.20 -16.25
N ILE A 120 8.97 -0.77 -17.12
CA ILE A 120 8.48 -0.49 -18.48
C ILE A 120 7.11 -1.14 -18.79
N THR A 121 6.78 -2.26 -18.17
CA THR A 121 5.57 -3.03 -18.43
C THR A 121 4.36 -2.37 -17.79
N GLN A 122 3.39 -1.99 -18.62
CA GLN A 122 2.13 -1.41 -18.18
C GLN A 122 1.18 -2.47 -17.62
N LEU A 123 0.92 -2.42 -16.31
CA LEU A 123 -0.01 -3.33 -15.65
C LEU A 123 -1.47 -2.90 -15.88
N PRO A 124 -2.40 -3.86 -16.07
CA PRO A 124 -3.81 -3.55 -16.08
C PRO A 124 -4.25 -3.00 -14.72
N LYS A 125 -5.20 -2.06 -14.72
CA LYS A 125 -5.75 -1.43 -13.49
C LYS A 125 -6.25 -2.43 -12.45
N SER A 126 -6.70 -3.61 -12.88
CA SER A 126 -7.12 -4.70 -11.98
C SER A 126 -5.99 -5.23 -11.10
N LEU A 127 -4.73 -4.98 -11.43
CA LEU A 127 -3.54 -5.40 -10.69
C LEU A 127 -2.78 -4.24 -10.04
N TRP A 128 -3.35 -3.03 -10.02
CA TRP A 128 -2.75 -1.92 -9.31
C TRP A 128 -2.91 -2.11 -7.79
N GLY A 129 -1.89 -1.69 -7.05
CA GLY A 129 -1.94 -1.62 -5.59
C GLY A 129 -2.92 -0.54 -5.10
N ASP A 130 -3.43 -0.72 -3.88
CA ASP A 130 -4.37 0.20 -3.22
C ASP A 130 -4.08 0.20 -1.69
N ASN A 131 -4.94 0.80 -0.87
CA ASN A 131 -4.80 0.79 0.59
C ASN A 131 -4.72 -0.62 1.18
N ASP A 132 -5.40 -1.60 0.57
CA ASP A 132 -5.34 -3.00 1.00
C ASP A 132 -3.92 -3.59 0.90
N THR A 133 -3.20 -3.28 -0.18
CA THR A 133 -1.83 -3.78 -0.38
C THR A 133 -0.84 -3.02 0.51
N LEU A 134 -1.02 -1.72 0.75
CA LEU A 134 -0.22 -0.96 1.71
C LEU A 134 -0.39 -1.47 3.14
N ARG A 135 -1.63 -1.78 3.53
CA ARG A 135 -1.92 -2.42 4.82
C ARG A 135 -1.18 -3.76 4.95
N MET A 136 -1.14 -4.57 3.90
CA MET A 136 -0.39 -5.84 3.93
C MET A 136 1.13 -5.62 3.91
N MET A 137 1.63 -4.63 3.16
CA MET A 137 3.06 -4.26 3.17
C MET A 137 3.50 -3.79 4.55
N SER A 138 2.69 -2.97 5.24
CA SER A 138 3.03 -2.47 6.58
C SER A 138 3.15 -3.61 7.60
N LYS A 139 2.30 -4.64 7.47
CA LYS A 139 2.39 -5.88 8.25
C LYS A 139 3.61 -6.73 7.89
N PHE A 140 3.88 -6.91 6.60
CA PHE A 140 5.06 -7.66 6.13
C PHE A 140 6.36 -7.03 6.63
N LEU A 141 6.48 -5.71 6.50
CA LEU A 141 7.65 -4.93 6.89
C LEU A 141 7.75 -4.68 8.39
N LYS A 142 6.66 -4.89 9.14
CA LYS A 142 6.52 -4.50 10.55
C LYS A 142 6.86 -3.02 10.77
N LYS A 143 6.42 -2.18 9.83
CA LYS A 143 6.69 -0.74 9.79
C LYS A 143 5.43 0.00 9.40
N ASP A 144 5.27 1.20 9.93
CA ASP A 144 4.21 2.10 9.49
C ASP A 144 4.50 2.62 8.10
N ILE A 145 3.45 2.79 7.30
CA ILE A 145 3.52 3.46 6.00
C ILE A 145 2.63 4.70 6.06
N PHE A 146 3.18 5.85 5.67
CA PHE A 146 2.48 7.13 5.61
C PHE A 146 2.24 7.50 4.15
N ILE A 147 1.01 7.89 3.82
CA ILE A 147 0.62 8.36 2.49
C ILE A 147 0.22 9.82 2.63
N LEU A 148 0.90 10.70 1.90
CA LEU A 148 0.56 12.11 1.81
C LEU A 148 -0.16 12.35 0.48
N GLY A 149 -1.29 13.06 0.52
CA GLY A 149 -2.03 13.40 -0.69
C GLY A 149 -3.05 14.51 -0.44
N GLN A 150 -3.62 15.02 -1.52
CA GLN A 150 -4.75 15.95 -1.43
C GLN A 150 -6.08 15.19 -1.50
N GLU A 151 -7.00 15.58 -0.62
CA GLU A 151 -8.40 15.19 -0.70
C GLU A 151 -9.10 15.93 -1.85
N GLY A 152 -10.32 15.48 -2.18
CA GLY A 152 -11.10 16.06 -3.29
C GLY A 152 -11.49 17.54 -3.10
N ASP A 153 -11.37 18.08 -1.89
CA ASP A 153 -11.58 19.50 -1.56
C ASP A 153 -10.28 20.33 -1.56
N GLY A 154 -9.15 19.72 -1.96
CA GLY A 154 -7.84 20.36 -2.02
C GLY A 154 -7.06 20.37 -0.70
N LYS A 155 -7.60 19.80 0.39
CA LYS A 155 -6.88 19.71 1.66
C LYS A 155 -5.84 18.60 1.65
N TRP A 156 -4.70 18.84 2.28
CA TRP A 156 -3.70 17.80 2.50
C TRP A 156 -4.12 16.87 3.62
N ALA A 157 -4.02 15.57 3.36
CA ALA A 157 -4.23 14.51 4.33
C ALA A 157 -2.99 13.60 4.41
N CYS A 158 -2.79 13.04 5.60
CA CYS A 158 -1.77 12.03 5.86
C CYS A 158 -2.45 10.77 6.37
N ILE A 159 -2.48 9.73 5.53
CA ILE A 159 -3.03 8.43 5.93
C ILE A 159 -1.89 7.59 6.47
N ARG A 160 -2.02 7.11 7.71
CA ARG A 160 -1.07 6.18 8.34
C ARG A 160 -1.63 4.76 8.34
N HIS A 161 -0.94 3.85 7.64
CA HIS A 161 -1.10 2.41 7.79
C HIS A 161 -0.25 1.92 8.95
N GLU A 162 -0.81 1.97 10.15
CA GLU A 162 -0.09 1.69 11.39
C GLU A 162 0.04 0.19 11.65
N PHE A 163 1.26 -0.33 11.72
CA PHE A 163 1.53 -1.69 12.16
C PHE A 163 1.48 -1.81 13.68
N ARG A 164 0.76 -2.82 14.19
CA ARG A 164 0.78 -3.19 15.61
C ARG A 164 0.78 -4.69 15.80
N THR A 165 1.39 -5.14 16.89
CA THR A 165 1.16 -6.48 17.45
C THR A 165 0.11 -6.34 18.55
N VAL A 166 -0.98 -7.10 18.44
CA VAL A 166 -2.05 -7.15 19.45
C VAL A 166 -2.03 -8.52 20.10
N SER A 167 -1.93 -8.54 21.42
CA SER A 167 -2.10 -9.74 22.22
C SER A 167 -3.58 -9.92 22.59
N SER A 168 -4.14 -11.08 22.28
CA SER A 168 -5.51 -11.49 22.63
C SER A 168 -5.46 -12.80 23.41
N LYS A 169 -6.52 -13.14 24.16
CA LYS A 169 -6.67 -14.40 24.92
C LYS A 169 -6.76 -15.61 23.97
N GLY A 170 -5.66 -15.93 23.30
CA GLY A 170 -5.54 -16.92 22.23
C GLY A 170 -4.25 -16.82 21.41
N GLY A 171 -3.47 -15.72 21.54
CA GLY A 171 -2.19 -15.55 20.86
C GLY A 171 -1.82 -14.10 20.56
N ASN A 172 -0.64 -13.90 19.97
CA ASN A 172 -0.20 -12.63 19.41
C ASN A 172 -0.56 -12.58 17.92
N TYR A 173 -1.29 -11.53 17.50
CA TYR A 173 -1.66 -11.33 16.11
C TYR A 173 -1.17 -9.97 15.63
N GLN A 174 -0.69 -9.93 14.38
CA GLN A 174 -0.30 -8.69 13.72
C GLN A 174 -1.53 -8.02 13.12
N THR A 175 -1.66 -6.71 13.30
CA THR A 175 -2.71 -5.88 12.73
C THR A 175 -2.11 -4.68 12.02
N SER A 176 -2.82 -4.16 11.04
CA SER A 176 -2.56 -2.83 10.50
C SER A 176 -3.89 -2.10 10.36
N LYS A 177 -3.93 -0.84 10.81
CA LYS A 177 -5.13 0.01 10.77
C LYS A 177 -4.80 1.30 10.04
N GLU A 178 -5.71 1.71 9.17
CA GLU A 178 -5.72 3.04 8.58
C GLU A 178 -6.11 4.06 9.65
N ARG A 179 -5.36 5.17 9.74
CA ARG A 179 -5.69 6.33 10.55
C ARG A 179 -5.52 7.60 9.73
N LEU A 180 -6.51 8.47 9.82
CA LEU A 180 -6.46 9.87 9.37
C LEU A 180 -5.84 10.74 10.45
#